data_AF-A0A7Y8J6J4-F1
#
_entry.id   AF-A0A7Y8J6J4-F1
#
_cell.length_a   1.000
_cell.length_b   1.000
_cell.length_c   1.000
_cell.angle_alpha   90.00
_cell.angle_beta   90.00
_cell.angle_gamma   90.00
#
_symmetry.space_group_name_H-M   'P 1'
#
loop_
_entity.id
_entity.type
_entity.pdbx_description
1 polymer ?
#
loop_
_entity_poly.entity_id
_entity_poly.type
_entity_poly.pdbx_seq_one_letter_code
_entity_poly.pdbx_strand_id
1 'polypeptide(L)'
;MNDPSGNPRPNGGRLELQQDMSLSGVTNDRSAVVINASGLPNASFLVAFGRTGPIRIGLGNNSIEWLTILGNDRAAGGIETDLSGTPTTRIRVAHVVSGGSLRGVDVRNIGATMVGRRIDAEIVDNECFGIVEGLRILNTNGANQAQIYAELRNNRAHDFYFGIIVNNNRCTSSIVEVTSHGDRFEGNGLGGLIMGGTAATNTSVSNSTTFEAHGSKFINNTGPIDPNFNDAGGLLVIGADAFGPDVTFNNTVTVRLWGTKVYGNQNIDFQTFGSRSLANPPVLGGTNNHALIELHGVSKQIDVVAIDSAPEDPNHTNTVTVVR
;
A
#
# COMPACT_ATOMS: atom_id res chain seq x y z
N MET A 1 -17.61 20.75 -12.10
CA MET A 1 -18.38 19.90 -13.04
C MET A 1 -19.82 20.00 -12.62
N ASN A 2 -20.71 20.37 -13.54
CA ASN A 2 -22.09 20.65 -13.20
C ASN A 2 -22.97 19.41 -13.45
N ASP A 3 -24.07 19.28 -12.71
CA ASP A 3 -25.17 18.37 -13.02
C ASP A 3 -25.88 18.81 -14.31
N PRO A 4 -26.82 18.01 -14.86
CA PRO A 4 -27.58 18.40 -16.05
C PRO A 4 -28.36 19.72 -15.90
N SER A 5 -28.54 20.21 -14.68
CA SER A 5 -29.21 21.46 -14.34
C SER A 5 -28.24 22.64 -14.19
N GLY A 6 -26.95 22.44 -14.42
CA GLY A 6 -25.92 23.48 -14.31
C GLY A 6 -25.40 23.73 -12.90
N ASN A 7 -25.80 22.97 -11.88
CA ASN A 7 -25.30 23.12 -10.51
C ASN A 7 -24.01 22.31 -10.31
N PRO A 8 -23.02 22.81 -9.54
CA PRO A 8 -21.86 22.01 -9.18
C PRO A 8 -22.27 20.67 -8.58
N ARG A 9 -21.77 19.55 -9.13
CA ARG A 9 -22.01 18.25 -8.53
C ARG A 9 -21.38 18.22 -7.13
N PRO A 10 -22.08 17.67 -6.13
CA PRO A 10 -21.50 17.44 -4.81
C PRO A 10 -20.18 16.70 -4.94
N ASN A 11 -19.18 17.12 -4.16
CA ASN A 11 -17.87 16.48 -4.11
C ASN A 11 -17.22 16.29 -5.49
N GLY A 12 -17.45 17.20 -6.44
CA GLY A 12 -16.92 17.10 -7.80
C GLY A 12 -17.40 15.87 -8.58
N GLY A 13 -18.49 15.21 -8.15
CA GLY A 13 -19.00 13.97 -8.74
C GLY A 13 -18.44 12.68 -8.11
N ARG A 14 -17.62 12.78 -7.06
CA ARG A 14 -17.16 11.62 -6.28
C ARG A 14 -18.24 11.11 -5.33
N LEU A 15 -18.09 9.88 -4.86
CA LEU A 15 -18.82 9.34 -3.72
C LEU A 15 -17.97 9.51 -2.46
N GLU A 16 -18.53 10.20 -1.46
CA GLU A 16 -17.90 10.35 -0.15
C GLU A 16 -18.87 9.77 0.89
N LEU A 17 -18.58 8.56 1.36
CA LEU A 17 -19.42 7.88 2.35
C LEU A 17 -19.30 8.62 3.67
N GLN A 18 -20.43 9.09 4.18
CA GLN A 18 -20.48 9.74 5.48
C GLN A 18 -20.30 8.72 6.59
N GLN A 19 -20.32 9.20 7.83
CA GLN A 19 -20.14 8.36 9.00
C GLN A 19 -21.10 7.16 8.98
N ASP A 20 -20.54 5.96 9.14
CA ASP A 20 -21.26 4.69 9.24
C ASP A 20 -22.07 4.30 7.98
N MET A 21 -21.86 4.98 6.84
CA MET A 21 -22.49 4.61 5.58
C MET A 21 -21.82 3.40 4.93
N SER A 22 -22.60 2.64 4.18
CA SER A 22 -22.14 1.49 3.40
C SER A 22 -22.72 1.54 1.98
N LEU A 23 -21.98 1.02 1.01
CA LEU A 23 -22.37 0.91 -0.39
C LEU A 23 -22.28 -0.57 -0.81
N SER A 24 -23.39 -1.12 -1.30
CA SER A 24 -23.43 -2.50 -1.78
C SER A 24 -24.09 -2.55 -3.15
N GLY A 25 -23.51 -3.31 -4.07
CA GLY A 25 -24.14 -3.66 -5.33
C GLY A 25 -25.00 -4.91 -5.22
N VAL A 26 -24.93 -5.80 -6.21
CA VAL A 26 -25.72 -7.04 -6.25
C VAL A 26 -24.85 -8.21 -5.78
N THR A 27 -25.25 -8.85 -4.68
CA THR A 27 -24.54 -10.02 -4.14
C THR A 27 -24.34 -11.09 -5.21
N ASN A 28 -23.13 -11.64 -5.30
CA ASN A 28 -22.70 -12.61 -6.32
C ASN A 28 -22.61 -12.07 -7.74
N ASP A 29 -22.81 -10.76 -7.97
CA ASP A 29 -22.65 -10.12 -9.27
C ASP A 29 -22.02 -8.72 -9.12
N ARG A 30 -20.69 -8.70 -9.04
CA ARG A 30 -19.90 -7.46 -9.00
C ARG A 30 -19.96 -6.65 -10.30
N SER A 31 -20.58 -7.15 -11.37
CA SER A 31 -20.72 -6.45 -12.66
C SER A 31 -22.05 -5.72 -12.83
N ALA A 32 -23.07 -6.08 -12.04
CA ALA A 32 -24.40 -5.47 -12.10
C ALA A 32 -24.40 -3.98 -11.72
N VAL A 33 -23.47 -3.56 -10.85
CA VAL A 33 -23.32 -2.17 -10.43
C VAL A 33 -21.94 -1.67 -10.82
N VAL A 34 -21.92 -0.60 -11.62
CA VAL A 34 -20.69 0.04 -12.09
C VAL A 34 -20.67 1.49 -11.64
N ILE A 35 -19.68 1.84 -10.81
CA ILE A 35 -19.34 3.24 -10.50
C ILE A 35 -18.34 3.72 -11.56
N ASN A 36 -18.82 4.52 -12.50
CA ASN A 36 -18.00 5.00 -13.62
C ASN A 36 -17.48 6.43 -13.38
N ALA A 37 -16.19 6.54 -13.08
CA ALA A 37 -15.46 7.78 -12.86
C ALA A 37 -14.56 8.19 -14.05
N SER A 38 -14.54 7.41 -15.14
CA SER A 38 -13.65 7.67 -16.29
C SER A 38 -13.89 9.02 -16.95
N GLY A 39 -15.12 9.55 -16.87
CA GLY A 39 -15.48 10.88 -17.38
C GLY A 39 -15.23 12.05 -16.43
N LEU A 40 -14.74 11.82 -15.20
CA LEU A 40 -14.50 12.90 -14.24
C LEU A 40 -13.27 13.75 -14.62
N PRO A 41 -13.34 15.09 -14.52
CA PRO A 41 -12.19 15.96 -14.77
C PRO A 41 -11.15 15.85 -13.66
N ASN A 42 -9.89 16.25 -13.95
CA ASN A 42 -8.81 16.25 -12.95
C ASN A 42 -9.16 17.00 -11.65
N ALA A 43 -9.90 18.11 -11.75
CA ALA A 43 -10.35 18.88 -10.61
C ALA A 43 -11.26 18.09 -9.65
N SER A 44 -11.89 17.01 -10.11
CA SER A 44 -12.65 16.08 -9.27
C SER A 44 -11.77 15.21 -8.38
N PHE A 45 -10.44 15.23 -8.51
CA PHE A 45 -9.56 14.40 -7.69
C PHE A 45 -8.56 15.22 -6.87
N LEU A 46 -8.58 16.55 -7.00
CA LEU A 46 -7.71 17.44 -6.23
C LEU A 46 -8.39 17.84 -4.92
N VAL A 47 -7.72 17.55 -3.81
CA VAL A 47 -8.10 17.95 -2.44
C VAL A 47 -6.91 18.64 -1.77
N ALA A 48 -7.12 19.30 -0.62
CA ALA A 48 -6.12 20.15 0.01
C ALA A 48 -4.77 19.46 0.29
N PHE A 49 -4.79 18.15 0.51
CA PHE A 49 -3.61 17.34 0.84
C PHE A 49 -3.11 16.48 -0.33
N GLY A 50 -3.61 16.69 -1.55
CA GLY A 50 -3.14 16.00 -2.75
C GLY A 50 -4.26 15.42 -3.61
N ARG A 51 -4.04 14.21 -4.13
CA ARG A 51 -5.02 13.49 -4.95
C ARG A 51 -5.84 12.50 -4.12
N THR A 52 -7.08 12.29 -4.55
CA THR A 52 -8.02 11.33 -3.97
C THR A 52 -8.69 10.45 -5.04
N GLY A 53 -9.56 9.52 -4.60
CA GLY A 53 -10.26 8.55 -5.43
C GLY A 53 -11.71 8.93 -5.76
N PRO A 54 -12.35 8.19 -6.67
CA PRO A 54 -13.77 8.37 -7.00
C PRO A 54 -14.68 7.92 -5.84
N ILE A 55 -14.24 6.98 -5.01
CA ILE A 55 -14.92 6.60 -3.77
C ILE A 55 -14.00 6.89 -2.59
N ARG A 56 -14.51 7.66 -1.63
CA ARG A 56 -13.81 8.03 -0.39
C ARG A 56 -14.59 7.51 0.80
N ILE A 57 -13.89 6.84 1.71
CA ILE A 57 -14.37 6.32 2.97
C ILE A 57 -13.44 6.77 4.09
N GLY A 58 -13.76 6.43 5.34
CA GLY A 58 -12.92 6.80 6.48
C GLY A 58 -13.69 7.34 7.69
N LEU A 59 -15.01 7.32 7.68
CA LEU A 59 -15.83 7.90 8.74
C LEU A 59 -16.63 6.80 9.45
N GLY A 60 -16.31 6.55 10.72
CA GLY A 60 -16.94 5.48 11.49
C GLY A 60 -16.67 4.09 10.89
N ASN A 61 -17.74 3.37 10.57
CA ASN A 61 -17.72 2.03 10.00
C ASN A 61 -18.23 2.07 8.55
N ASN A 62 -17.35 1.95 7.55
CA ASN A 62 -17.77 1.97 6.15
C ASN A 62 -17.59 0.62 5.47
N SER A 63 -18.54 0.19 4.64
CA SER A 63 -18.32 -0.92 3.72
C SER A 63 -18.60 -0.58 2.26
N ILE A 64 -17.84 -1.22 1.36
CA ILE A 64 -18.04 -1.17 -0.09
C ILE A 64 -17.99 -2.60 -0.60
N GLU A 65 -19.10 -3.11 -1.14
CA GLU A 65 -19.20 -4.52 -1.53
C GLU A 65 -19.90 -4.73 -2.88
N TRP A 66 -19.49 -5.78 -3.59
CA TRP A 66 -20.19 -6.30 -4.79
C TRP A 66 -20.41 -5.30 -5.93
N LEU A 67 -19.37 -4.57 -6.33
CA LEU A 67 -19.46 -3.61 -7.44
C LEU A 67 -18.17 -3.50 -8.24
N THR A 68 -18.27 -2.89 -9.42
CA THR A 68 -17.13 -2.55 -10.27
C THR A 68 -16.90 -1.05 -10.27
N ILE A 69 -15.64 -0.64 -10.18
CA ILE A 69 -15.19 0.74 -10.29
C ILE A 69 -14.43 0.88 -11.59
N LEU A 70 -14.97 1.67 -12.52
CA LEU A 70 -14.24 2.16 -13.68
C LEU A 70 -13.63 3.51 -13.29
N GLY A 71 -12.40 3.45 -12.83
CA GLY A 71 -11.63 4.57 -12.30
C GLY A 71 -11.19 5.58 -13.35
N ASN A 72 -10.18 6.37 -12.99
CA ASN A 72 -9.66 7.46 -13.80
C ASN A 72 -8.16 7.61 -13.54
N ASP A 73 -7.34 7.75 -14.58
CA ASP A 73 -5.88 7.84 -14.47
C ASP A 73 -5.39 9.08 -13.69
N ARG A 74 -6.28 10.07 -13.47
CA ARG A 74 -6.04 11.24 -12.62
C ARG A 74 -6.35 10.98 -11.15
N ALA A 75 -7.18 9.98 -10.83
CA ALA A 75 -7.51 9.60 -9.46
C ALA A 75 -6.33 8.90 -8.78
N ALA A 76 -6.15 9.11 -7.48
CA ALA A 76 -5.07 8.46 -6.75
C ALA A 76 -5.35 6.97 -6.54
N GLY A 77 -6.57 6.54 -6.19
CA GLY A 77 -6.99 5.15 -6.14
C GLY A 77 -8.46 4.98 -6.54
N GLY A 78 -8.94 3.73 -6.66
CA GLY A 78 -10.36 3.45 -6.88
C GLY A 78 -11.20 3.66 -5.61
N ILE A 79 -10.64 3.25 -4.47
CA ILE A 79 -11.20 3.48 -3.12
C ILE A 79 -10.11 4.05 -2.24
N GLU A 80 -10.41 5.13 -1.50
CA GLU A 80 -9.48 5.75 -0.56
C GLU A 80 -10.07 5.98 0.82
N THR A 81 -9.27 5.81 1.88
CA THR A 81 -9.71 5.99 3.28
C THR A 81 -9.36 7.36 3.86
N ASP A 82 -9.27 8.36 2.99
CA ASP A 82 -8.70 9.67 3.29
C ASP A 82 -9.71 10.69 3.83
N LEU A 83 -10.91 10.26 4.21
CA LEU A 83 -11.82 11.07 5.01
C LEU A 83 -11.36 11.09 6.47
N SER A 84 -11.12 12.29 7.00
CA SER A 84 -10.74 12.53 8.38
C SER A 84 -11.95 12.91 9.25
N GLY A 85 -11.89 12.61 10.54
CA GLY A 85 -12.92 13.05 11.50
C GLY A 85 -13.25 11.99 12.55
N THR A 86 -12.84 10.74 12.34
CA THR A 86 -13.02 9.66 13.31
C THR A 86 -11.64 9.16 13.78
N PRO A 87 -11.35 9.16 15.10
CA PRO A 87 -10.09 8.66 15.64
C PRO A 87 -9.84 7.17 15.37
N THR A 88 -10.92 6.37 15.36
CA THR A 88 -10.87 4.94 15.02
C THR A 88 -11.90 4.66 13.95
N THR A 89 -11.47 4.12 12.82
CA THR A 89 -12.32 3.78 11.68
C THR A 89 -12.25 2.28 11.43
N ARG A 90 -13.39 1.68 11.08
CA ARG A 90 -13.42 0.32 10.53
C ARG A 90 -13.88 0.37 9.08
N ILE A 91 -13.18 -0.34 8.21
CA ILE A 91 -13.55 -0.43 6.80
C ILE A 91 -13.64 -1.88 6.36
N ARG A 92 -14.55 -2.13 5.42
CA ARG A 92 -14.61 -3.38 4.67
C ARG A 92 -14.73 -3.10 3.19
N VAL A 93 -13.82 -3.65 2.39
CA VAL A 93 -13.88 -3.60 0.93
C VAL A 93 -13.88 -5.03 0.43
N ALA A 94 -15.02 -5.49 -0.11
CA ALA A 94 -15.15 -6.89 -0.49
C ALA A 94 -15.81 -7.12 -1.84
N HIS A 95 -15.31 -8.09 -2.61
CA HIS A 95 -15.88 -8.48 -3.89
C HIS A 95 -15.95 -7.33 -4.91
N VAL A 96 -15.00 -6.39 -4.83
CA VAL A 96 -14.90 -5.23 -5.72
C VAL A 96 -13.94 -5.51 -6.86
N VAL A 97 -14.31 -5.10 -8.08
CA VAL A 97 -13.36 -4.94 -9.18
C VAL A 97 -12.97 -3.46 -9.25
N SER A 98 -11.68 -3.15 -9.16
CA SER A 98 -11.17 -1.78 -9.22
C SER A 98 -10.12 -1.65 -10.31
N GLY A 99 -10.41 -0.85 -11.34
CA GLY A 99 -9.47 -0.61 -12.43
C GLY A 99 -9.54 0.78 -13.03
N GLY A 100 -8.48 1.20 -13.73
CA GLY A 100 -8.40 2.49 -14.42
C GLY A 100 -7.94 3.68 -13.57
N SER A 101 -7.90 3.55 -12.24
CA SER A 101 -7.21 4.50 -11.35
C SER A 101 -5.72 4.17 -11.23
N LEU A 102 -4.90 5.10 -10.71
CA LEU A 102 -3.49 4.82 -10.45
C LEU A 102 -3.31 3.68 -9.44
N ARG A 103 -4.28 3.53 -8.51
CA ARG A 103 -4.31 2.45 -7.52
C ARG A 103 -5.64 1.70 -7.49
N GLY A 104 -5.62 0.45 -7.04
CA GLY A 104 -6.83 -0.34 -6.77
C GLY A 104 -7.55 0.13 -5.50
N VAL A 105 -7.01 -0.23 -4.33
CA VAL A 105 -7.53 0.15 -3.00
C VAL A 105 -6.41 0.77 -2.17
N ASP A 106 -6.68 1.94 -1.59
CA ASP A 106 -5.72 2.75 -0.84
C ASP A 106 -6.21 3.02 0.59
N VAL A 107 -5.75 2.18 1.51
CA VAL A 107 -5.96 2.31 2.95
C VAL A 107 -4.83 3.15 3.53
N ARG A 108 -5.15 4.41 3.84
CA ARG A 108 -4.18 5.36 4.36
C ARG A 108 -4.69 6.25 5.47
N ASN A 109 -3.79 6.54 6.40
CA ASN A 109 -3.82 7.78 7.18
C ASN A 109 -2.90 8.80 6.51
N ILE A 110 -3.38 10.02 6.28
CA ILE A 110 -2.64 11.08 5.58
C ILE A 110 -2.76 12.42 6.30
N GLY A 111 -1.62 13.05 6.56
CA GLY A 111 -1.57 14.42 7.08
C GLY A 111 -1.73 14.54 8.59
N ALA A 112 -1.46 15.75 9.08
CA ALA A 112 -1.52 16.09 10.51
C ALA A 112 -2.92 15.93 11.13
N THR A 113 -3.99 15.95 10.31
CA THR A 113 -5.37 15.74 10.77
C THR A 113 -5.67 14.28 11.12
N MET A 114 -4.75 13.35 10.84
CA MET A 114 -4.87 11.92 11.13
C MET A 114 -3.78 11.42 12.08
N VAL A 115 -3.13 12.32 12.84
CA VAL A 115 -2.22 11.94 13.92
C VAL A 115 -2.95 11.07 14.94
N GLY A 116 -2.34 9.95 15.32
CA GLY A 116 -2.91 9.00 16.28
C GLY A 116 -4.15 8.23 15.77
N ARG A 117 -4.57 8.42 14.52
CA ARG A 117 -5.75 7.74 13.97
C ARG A 117 -5.48 6.25 13.75
N ARG A 118 -6.46 5.42 14.08
CA ARG A 118 -6.47 3.98 13.82
C ARG A 118 -7.45 3.62 12.69
N ILE A 119 -7.01 2.78 11.75
CA ILE A 119 -7.87 2.12 10.77
C ILE A 119 -7.78 0.61 10.95
N ASP A 120 -8.92 -0.04 11.19
CA ASP A 120 -9.07 -1.49 11.07
C ASP A 120 -9.70 -1.80 9.71
N ALA A 121 -9.03 -2.57 8.86
CA ALA A 121 -9.43 -2.79 7.47
C ALA A 121 -9.60 -4.28 7.14
N GLU A 122 -10.71 -4.65 6.52
CA GLU A 122 -10.93 -5.95 5.91
C GLU A 122 -11.01 -5.80 4.38
N ILE A 123 -10.08 -6.41 3.66
CA ILE A 123 -10.00 -6.34 2.19
C ILE A 123 -10.13 -7.76 1.65
N VAL A 124 -11.26 -8.10 1.03
CA VAL A 124 -11.63 -9.49 0.75
C VAL A 124 -12.06 -9.70 -0.70
N ASP A 125 -11.45 -10.66 -1.38
CA ASP A 125 -11.88 -11.14 -2.71
C ASP A 125 -12.04 -10.03 -3.75
N ASN A 126 -11.14 -9.04 -3.71
CA ASN A 126 -11.11 -7.96 -4.68
C ASN A 126 -10.22 -8.32 -5.87
N GLU A 127 -10.55 -7.78 -7.03
CA GLU A 127 -9.68 -7.79 -8.21
C GLU A 127 -9.26 -6.36 -8.54
N CYS A 128 -7.96 -6.10 -8.46
CA CYS A 128 -7.38 -4.80 -8.77
C CYS A 128 -6.46 -4.94 -9.97
N PHE A 129 -6.57 -4.00 -10.92
CA PHE A 129 -5.65 -3.87 -12.05
C PHE A 129 -5.48 -2.40 -12.44
N GLY A 130 -4.29 -1.99 -12.88
CA GLY A 130 -4.02 -0.58 -13.11
C GLY A 130 -2.57 -0.31 -13.45
N ILE A 131 -2.04 0.82 -12.98
CA ILE A 131 -0.72 1.31 -13.42
C ILE A 131 0.29 1.29 -12.27
N VAL A 132 -0.01 1.92 -11.13
CA VAL A 132 1.00 2.19 -10.10
C VAL A 132 0.97 1.17 -8.97
N GLU A 133 -0.10 1.10 -8.16
CA GLU A 133 -0.14 0.19 -7.01
C GLU A 133 -1.49 -0.55 -6.88
N GLY A 134 -1.47 -1.87 -6.70
CA GLY A 134 -2.72 -2.65 -6.54
C GLY A 134 -3.42 -2.37 -5.22
N LEU A 135 -2.82 -2.86 -4.14
CA LEU A 135 -3.24 -2.57 -2.77
C LEU A 135 -2.20 -1.67 -2.11
N ARG A 136 -2.65 -0.65 -1.39
CA ARG A 136 -1.75 0.23 -0.65
C ARG A 136 -2.24 0.42 0.77
N ILE A 137 -1.40 0.07 1.74
CA ILE A 137 -1.67 0.16 3.17
C ILE A 137 -0.58 1.02 3.82
N LEU A 138 -0.84 2.30 4.11
CA LEU A 138 0.21 3.16 4.68
C LEU A 138 -0.24 4.28 5.60
N ASN A 139 0.61 4.66 6.54
CA ASN A 139 0.57 5.98 7.16
C ASN A 139 1.49 6.92 6.39
N THR A 140 1.06 8.16 6.12
CA THR A 140 1.87 9.10 5.34
C THR A 140 1.76 10.57 5.71
N ASN A 141 2.81 11.33 5.40
CA ASN A 141 2.82 12.79 5.37
C ASN A 141 2.47 13.43 6.72
N GLY A 142 3.11 12.98 7.81
CA GLY A 142 2.89 13.53 9.15
C GLY A 142 1.65 12.98 9.86
N ALA A 143 1.05 11.89 9.37
CA ALA A 143 0.13 11.06 10.15
C ALA A 143 0.92 10.27 11.23
N ASN A 144 1.56 11.01 12.13
CA ASN A 144 2.41 10.48 13.20
C ASN A 144 1.57 9.71 14.21
N GLN A 145 2.14 8.66 14.79
CA GLN A 145 1.47 7.78 15.76
C GLN A 145 0.21 7.10 15.22
N ALA A 146 -0.04 7.19 13.91
CA ALA A 146 -1.19 6.58 13.28
C ALA A 146 -0.98 5.06 13.14
N GLN A 147 -2.09 4.34 13.09
CA GLN A 147 -2.12 2.88 13.14
C GLN A 147 -3.02 2.35 12.04
N ILE A 148 -2.58 1.31 11.34
CA ILE A 148 -3.41 0.55 10.41
C ILE A 148 -3.25 -0.93 10.70
N TYR A 149 -4.37 -1.62 10.87
CA TYR A 149 -4.44 -3.08 11.00
C TYR A 149 -5.29 -3.59 9.84
N ALA A 150 -4.69 -4.29 8.89
CA ALA A 150 -5.38 -4.76 7.69
C ALA A 150 -5.37 -6.29 7.60
N GLU A 151 -6.53 -6.85 7.28
CA GLU A 151 -6.72 -8.26 7.01
C GLU A 151 -7.10 -8.42 5.54
N LEU A 152 -6.24 -9.11 4.79
CA LEU A 152 -6.39 -9.36 3.36
C LEU A 152 -6.75 -10.82 3.14
N ARG A 153 -7.76 -11.10 2.31
CA ARG A 153 -8.14 -12.47 1.96
C ARG A 153 -8.47 -12.61 0.49
N ASN A 154 -7.82 -13.54 -0.20
CA ASN A 154 -8.14 -13.95 -1.58
C ASN A 154 -8.18 -12.81 -2.62
N ASN A 155 -7.56 -11.67 -2.35
CA ASN A 155 -7.48 -10.59 -3.31
C ASN A 155 -6.54 -10.97 -4.46
N ARG A 156 -6.76 -10.34 -5.61
CA ARG A 156 -5.91 -10.46 -6.79
C ARG A 156 -5.49 -9.05 -7.23
N ALA A 157 -4.19 -8.80 -7.30
CA ALA A 157 -3.63 -7.57 -7.83
C ALA A 157 -2.63 -7.89 -8.94
N HIS A 158 -2.86 -7.33 -10.12
CA HIS A 158 -2.05 -7.59 -11.31
C HIS A 158 -1.89 -6.36 -12.23
N ASP A 159 -0.90 -6.43 -13.11
CA ASP A 159 -0.56 -5.42 -14.12
C ASP A 159 -0.08 -4.06 -13.58
N PHE A 160 0.16 -3.94 -12.26
CA PHE A 160 0.72 -2.72 -11.65
C PHE A 160 2.25 -2.71 -11.66
N TYR A 161 2.86 -1.54 -11.42
CA TYR A 161 4.26 -1.48 -10.98
C TYR A 161 4.46 -2.22 -9.66
N PHE A 162 3.55 -2.02 -8.70
CA PHE A 162 3.58 -2.65 -7.39
C PHE A 162 2.26 -3.38 -7.10
N GLY A 163 2.30 -4.70 -6.86
CA GLY A 163 1.10 -5.46 -6.51
C GLY A 163 0.52 -5.04 -5.15
N ILE A 164 1.38 -4.90 -4.16
CA ILE A 164 1.04 -4.33 -2.84
C ILE A 164 2.16 -3.45 -2.29
N ILE A 165 1.79 -2.36 -1.62
CA ILE A 165 2.68 -1.57 -0.77
C ILE A 165 2.17 -1.54 0.66
N VAL A 166 3.08 -1.79 1.61
CA VAL A 166 2.83 -1.64 3.06
C VAL A 166 3.93 -0.78 3.67
N ASN A 167 3.61 0.39 4.24
CA ASN A 167 4.64 1.39 4.57
C ASN A 167 4.25 2.41 5.67
N ASN A 168 5.24 3.00 6.34
CA ASN A 168 5.13 4.29 7.02
C ASN A 168 6.00 5.36 6.30
N ASN A 169 5.37 6.28 5.58
CA ASN A 169 6.05 7.25 4.72
C ASN A 169 6.05 8.66 5.31
N ARG A 170 7.21 9.19 5.70
CA ARG A 170 7.33 10.52 6.33
C ARG A 170 6.44 10.67 7.57
N CYS A 171 6.52 9.70 8.46
CA CYS A 171 5.79 9.66 9.72
C CYS A 171 6.73 9.28 10.88
N THR A 172 6.29 9.58 12.10
CA THR A 172 6.99 9.21 13.32
C THR A 172 6.13 8.32 14.21
N SER A 173 6.72 7.23 14.72
CA SER A 173 6.08 6.32 15.68
C SER A 173 4.77 5.70 15.20
N SER A 174 4.62 5.53 13.88
CA SER A 174 3.43 4.95 13.27
C SER A 174 3.56 3.44 13.08
N ILE A 175 2.42 2.76 13.02
CA ILE A 175 2.33 1.30 12.94
C ILE A 175 1.47 0.90 11.74
N VAL A 176 1.95 -0.07 10.96
CA VAL A 176 1.14 -0.78 9.98
C VAL A 176 1.31 -2.28 10.17
N GLU A 177 0.21 -2.99 10.38
CA GLU A 177 0.18 -4.45 10.48
C GLU A 177 -0.78 -5.00 9.45
N VAL A 178 -0.30 -5.99 8.69
CA VAL A 178 -1.09 -6.62 7.63
C VAL A 178 -0.99 -8.14 7.77
N THR A 179 -2.14 -8.80 7.77
CA THR A 179 -2.25 -10.26 7.69
C THR A 179 -2.94 -10.64 6.40
N SER A 180 -2.25 -11.39 5.54
CA SER A 180 -2.70 -11.80 4.21
C SER A 180 -2.99 -13.30 4.17
N HIS A 181 -4.11 -13.69 3.57
CA HIS A 181 -4.51 -15.10 3.41
C HIS A 181 -4.90 -15.41 1.97
N GLY A 182 -4.07 -16.19 1.28
CA GLY A 182 -4.37 -16.66 -0.07
C GLY A 182 -4.44 -15.58 -1.14
N ASP A 183 -3.93 -14.37 -0.86
CA ASP A 183 -3.87 -13.28 -1.83
C ASP A 183 -2.89 -13.61 -2.98
N ARG A 184 -3.15 -13.08 -4.17
CA ARG A 184 -2.37 -13.28 -5.38
C ARG A 184 -1.88 -11.94 -5.93
N PHE A 185 -0.56 -11.76 -5.86
CA PHE A 185 0.17 -10.65 -6.47
C PHE A 185 0.96 -11.22 -7.64
N GLU A 186 0.40 -11.09 -8.84
CA GLU A 186 0.94 -11.71 -10.06
C GLU A 186 0.90 -10.75 -11.25
N GLY A 187 1.83 -10.90 -12.20
CA GLY A 187 1.88 -10.04 -13.39
C GLY A 187 2.20 -8.56 -13.10
N ASN A 188 2.64 -8.21 -11.90
CA ASN A 188 3.10 -6.86 -11.57
C ASN A 188 4.58 -6.68 -11.94
N GLY A 189 5.11 -5.46 -11.88
CA GLY A 189 6.55 -5.20 -11.92
C GLY A 189 7.27 -5.80 -10.71
N LEU A 190 6.79 -5.43 -9.53
CA LEU A 190 7.16 -5.97 -8.23
C LEU A 190 5.90 -6.50 -7.53
N GLY A 191 5.91 -7.75 -7.07
CA GLY A 191 4.77 -8.35 -6.39
C GLY A 191 4.39 -7.64 -5.09
N GLY A 192 5.37 -7.32 -4.24
CA GLY A 192 5.15 -6.58 -3.01
C GLY A 192 6.35 -5.76 -2.55
N LEU A 193 6.09 -4.56 -2.06
CA LEU A 193 7.05 -3.65 -1.44
C LEU A 193 6.64 -3.38 0.01
N ILE A 194 7.39 -3.92 0.96
CA ILE A 194 7.09 -3.85 2.39
C ILE A 194 8.18 -3.06 3.10
N MET A 195 7.83 -1.92 3.71
CA MET A 195 8.80 -0.99 4.24
C MET A 195 8.49 -0.57 5.68
N GLY A 196 9.52 -0.50 6.52
CA GLY A 196 9.42 0.02 7.89
C GLY A 196 9.25 1.54 7.88
N GLY A 197 10.06 2.24 7.09
CA GLY A 197 9.93 3.67 6.86
C GLY A 197 10.42 4.14 5.49
N THR A 198 9.78 5.15 4.91
CA THR A 198 10.28 5.82 3.69
C THR A 198 10.30 7.34 3.85
N ALA A 199 11.34 8.01 3.37
CA ALA A 199 11.35 9.47 3.30
C ALA A 199 12.16 10.00 2.11
N ALA A 200 11.52 10.84 1.30
CA ALA A 200 12.21 11.68 0.31
C ALA A 200 12.40 13.13 0.76
N THR A 201 11.51 13.58 1.63
CA THR A 201 11.58 14.86 2.33
C THR A 201 11.12 14.64 3.77
N ASN A 202 11.50 15.53 4.69
CA ASN A 202 11.29 15.32 6.13
C ASN A 202 11.90 13.99 6.60
N THR A 203 11.39 13.43 7.69
CA THR A 203 11.92 12.20 8.27
C THR A 203 10.86 11.13 8.41
N SER A 204 11.29 9.87 8.37
CA SER A 204 10.48 8.71 8.78
C SER A 204 11.21 7.98 9.90
N VAL A 205 10.66 8.04 11.12
CA VAL A 205 11.41 7.71 12.34
C VAL A 205 10.62 6.82 13.29
N SER A 206 11.27 5.79 13.83
CA SER A 206 10.71 4.94 14.88
C SER A 206 9.39 4.26 14.49
N ASN A 207 9.21 3.95 13.22
CA ASN A 207 8.01 3.26 12.74
C ASN A 207 8.16 1.74 12.79
N SER A 208 7.02 1.05 12.83
CA SER A 208 6.95 -0.41 12.77
C SER A 208 6.00 -0.84 11.65
N THR A 209 6.46 -1.78 10.82
CA THR A 209 5.64 -2.42 9.81
C THR A 209 5.73 -3.95 9.96
N THR A 210 4.59 -4.62 10.09
CA THR A 210 4.51 -6.09 10.07
C THR A 210 3.68 -6.55 8.88
N PHE A 211 4.20 -7.49 8.10
CA PHE A 211 3.48 -8.18 7.04
C PHE A 211 3.55 -9.68 7.23
N GLU A 212 2.41 -10.27 7.54
CA GLU A 212 2.22 -11.69 7.72
C GLU A 212 1.43 -12.25 6.54
N ALA A 213 1.89 -13.35 5.94
CA ALA A 213 1.20 -13.98 4.81
C ALA A 213 1.09 -15.50 4.95
N HIS A 214 -0.11 -15.99 4.69
CA HIS A 214 -0.50 -17.41 4.78
C HIS A 214 -1.01 -17.90 3.44
N GLY A 215 -0.21 -18.71 2.75
CA GLY A 215 -0.58 -19.30 1.45
C GLY A 215 -0.71 -18.29 0.31
N SER A 216 -0.36 -17.02 0.53
CA SER A 216 -0.35 -15.97 -0.49
C SER A 216 0.75 -16.21 -1.52
N LYS A 217 0.65 -15.56 -2.66
CA LYS A 217 1.53 -15.80 -3.82
C LYS A 217 2.04 -14.49 -4.40
N PHE A 218 3.35 -14.41 -4.57
CA PHE A 218 4.07 -13.35 -5.28
C PHE A 218 4.78 -13.97 -6.48
N ILE A 219 4.02 -14.20 -7.56
CA ILE A 219 4.44 -15.10 -8.64
C ILE A 219 4.32 -14.45 -10.00
N ASN A 220 5.23 -14.78 -10.92
CA ASN A 220 5.17 -14.31 -12.30
C ASN A 220 5.06 -12.78 -12.41
N ASN A 221 5.64 -12.02 -11.47
CA ASN A 221 5.71 -10.57 -11.53
C ASN A 221 6.76 -10.18 -12.58
N THR A 222 6.29 -10.12 -13.82
CA THR A 222 7.04 -9.84 -15.05
C THR A 222 6.42 -8.66 -15.81
N GLY A 223 5.58 -7.90 -15.11
CA GLY A 223 4.82 -6.79 -15.63
C GLY A 223 5.64 -5.49 -15.71
N PRO A 224 4.96 -4.37 -15.96
CA PRO A 224 5.59 -3.06 -16.10
C PRO A 224 6.37 -2.67 -14.84
N ILE A 225 7.55 -2.07 -15.02
CA ILE A 225 8.44 -1.64 -13.92
C ILE A 225 8.26 -0.13 -13.71
N ASP A 226 8.30 0.31 -12.44
CA ASP A 226 8.29 1.75 -12.14
C ASP A 226 9.52 2.44 -12.77
N PRO A 227 9.34 3.49 -13.59
CA PRO A 227 10.42 4.11 -14.34
C PRO A 227 11.39 4.93 -13.47
N ASN A 228 11.02 5.28 -12.23
CA ASN A 228 11.84 6.08 -11.33
C ASN A 228 12.70 5.23 -10.41
N PHE A 229 12.16 4.10 -9.94
CA PHE A 229 12.85 3.25 -8.96
C PHE A 229 13.50 2.02 -9.61
N ASN A 230 12.96 1.56 -10.74
CA ASN A 230 13.38 0.32 -11.41
C ASN A 230 13.30 -0.92 -10.49
N ASP A 231 12.43 -0.85 -9.47
CA ASP A 231 12.17 -1.94 -8.54
C ASP A 231 11.29 -3.00 -9.22
N ALA A 232 11.78 -4.23 -9.24
CA ALA A 232 11.09 -5.36 -9.86
C ALA A 232 11.49 -6.68 -9.20
N GLY A 233 10.57 -7.63 -9.12
CA GLY A 233 10.78 -8.85 -8.34
C GLY A 233 9.51 -9.48 -7.78
N GLY A 234 9.68 -10.46 -6.90
CA GLY A 234 8.58 -11.01 -6.12
C GLY A 234 8.27 -10.15 -4.90
N LEU A 235 9.22 -10.07 -3.99
CA LEU A 235 9.15 -9.31 -2.75
C LEU A 235 10.41 -8.45 -2.54
N LEU A 236 10.19 -7.19 -2.20
CA LEU A 236 11.22 -6.27 -1.73
C LEU A 236 10.85 -5.79 -0.33
N VAL A 237 11.70 -6.09 0.65
CA VAL A 237 11.48 -5.76 2.05
C VAL A 237 12.57 -4.81 2.53
N ILE A 238 12.22 -3.68 3.15
CA ILE A 238 13.21 -2.65 3.49
C ILE A 238 12.92 -2.11 4.89
N GLY A 239 13.89 -2.19 5.80
CA GLY A 239 13.79 -1.54 7.12
C GLY A 239 13.53 -0.05 6.98
N ALA A 240 14.34 0.63 6.14
CA ALA A 240 13.97 1.94 5.62
C ALA A 240 14.55 2.29 4.24
N ASP A 241 13.76 3.02 3.44
CA ASP A 241 14.13 3.51 2.11
C ASP A 241 14.21 5.05 2.09
N ALA A 242 15.37 5.59 1.74
CA ALA A 242 15.65 7.02 1.82
C ALA A 242 15.99 7.62 0.45
N PHE A 243 15.50 8.83 0.19
CA PHE A 243 15.87 9.60 -1.01
C PHE A 243 16.67 10.87 -0.66
N GLY A 244 17.16 10.95 0.57
CA GLY A 244 18.03 12.00 1.05
C GLY A 244 18.97 11.46 2.14
N PRO A 245 20.00 12.24 2.52
CA PRO A 245 20.87 11.86 3.61
C PRO A 245 20.11 11.93 4.93
N ASP A 246 20.27 10.93 5.79
CA ASP A 246 19.89 11.05 7.20
C ASP A 246 18.40 11.41 7.41
N VAL A 247 17.50 10.72 6.69
CA VAL A 247 16.05 10.96 6.76
C VAL A 247 15.25 9.79 7.30
N THR A 248 15.85 8.60 7.45
CA THR A 248 15.14 7.43 7.98
C THR A 248 15.90 6.72 9.10
N PHE A 249 15.33 6.66 10.30
CA PHE A 249 16.01 6.09 11.48
C PHE A 249 15.09 5.25 12.36
N ASN A 250 15.66 4.25 13.02
CA ASN A 250 14.96 3.45 14.03
C ASN A 250 13.69 2.75 13.51
N ASN A 251 13.60 2.51 12.19
CA ASN A 251 12.44 1.83 11.61
C ASN A 251 12.65 0.32 11.62
N THR A 252 11.57 -0.41 11.88
CA THR A 252 11.58 -1.87 11.85
C THR A 252 10.54 -2.38 10.87
N VAL A 253 10.94 -3.33 10.04
CA VAL A 253 10.03 -4.14 9.22
C VAL A 253 10.16 -5.60 9.63
N THR A 254 9.03 -6.27 9.80
CA THR A 254 8.99 -7.72 10.03
C THR A 254 8.08 -8.37 9.01
N VAL A 255 8.60 -9.38 8.31
CA VAL A 255 7.86 -10.16 7.33
C VAL A 255 7.86 -11.61 7.72
N ARG A 256 6.67 -12.21 7.83
CA ARG A 256 6.50 -13.61 8.23
C ARG A 256 5.68 -14.37 7.20
N LEU A 257 6.25 -15.43 6.65
CA LEU A 257 5.67 -16.14 5.51
C LEU A 257 5.40 -17.62 5.83
N TRP A 258 4.13 -18.03 5.83
CA TRP A 258 3.70 -19.41 6.01
C TRP A 258 3.05 -19.95 4.74
N GLY A 259 3.69 -20.95 4.13
CA GLY A 259 3.13 -21.54 2.91
C GLY A 259 3.10 -20.61 1.70
N THR A 260 3.80 -19.47 1.77
CA THR A 260 3.86 -18.45 0.73
C THR A 260 4.75 -18.92 -0.41
N LYS A 261 4.36 -18.59 -1.64
CA LYS A 261 5.16 -18.89 -2.83
C LYS A 261 5.67 -17.61 -3.47
N VAL A 262 6.96 -17.61 -3.79
CA VAL A 262 7.64 -16.51 -4.48
C VAL A 262 8.53 -17.12 -5.56
N TYR A 263 8.11 -17.03 -6.83
CA TYR A 263 8.87 -17.62 -7.95
C TYR A 263 8.40 -17.06 -9.31
N GLY A 264 9.25 -17.23 -10.32
CA GLY A 264 8.94 -16.86 -11.70
C GLY A 264 8.89 -15.34 -11.91
N ASN A 265 9.37 -14.56 -10.95
CA ASN A 265 9.40 -13.11 -11.05
C ASN A 265 10.60 -12.66 -11.89
N GLN A 266 10.50 -11.46 -12.48
CA GLN A 266 11.66 -10.84 -13.11
C GLN A 266 12.68 -10.42 -12.04
N ASN A 267 13.97 -10.41 -12.36
CA ASN A 267 15.05 -10.10 -11.43
C ASN A 267 15.11 -11.04 -10.22
N ILE A 268 14.84 -10.55 -9.00
CA ILE A 268 15.05 -11.26 -7.74
C ILE A 268 13.68 -11.64 -7.15
N ASP A 269 13.52 -12.91 -6.79
CA ASP A 269 12.29 -13.39 -6.17
C ASP A 269 12.07 -12.74 -4.79
N PHE A 270 13.08 -12.73 -3.91
CA PHE A 270 13.01 -12.04 -2.63
C PHE A 270 14.31 -11.26 -2.38
N GLN A 271 14.20 -9.93 -2.27
CA GLN A 271 15.28 -9.06 -1.84
C GLN A 271 14.91 -8.34 -0.54
N THR A 272 15.88 -8.16 0.36
CA THR A 272 15.68 -7.42 1.60
C THR A 272 16.85 -6.53 1.96
N PHE A 273 16.54 -5.37 2.55
CA PHE A 273 17.51 -4.40 3.03
C PHE A 273 17.22 -3.98 4.47
N GLY A 274 18.26 -3.76 5.28
CA GLY A 274 18.10 -3.05 6.56
C GLY A 274 17.86 -1.57 6.30
N SER A 275 18.70 -0.96 5.45
CA SER A 275 18.46 0.35 4.85
C SER A 275 18.86 0.40 3.38
N ARG A 276 18.09 1.11 2.57
CA ARG A 276 18.41 1.43 1.18
C ARG A 276 18.33 2.94 0.98
N SER A 277 19.27 3.48 0.21
CA SER A 277 19.25 4.86 -0.24
C SER A 277 19.22 4.91 -1.75
N LEU A 278 18.22 5.62 -2.27
CA LEU A 278 18.02 5.91 -3.68
C LEU A 278 18.45 7.35 -4.03
N ALA A 279 19.15 8.02 -3.10
CA ALA A 279 19.73 9.33 -3.35
C ALA A 279 20.80 9.27 -4.44
N ASN A 280 20.89 10.33 -5.25
CA ASN A 280 21.92 10.49 -6.27
C ASN A 280 22.62 11.86 -6.10
N PRO A 281 23.90 11.91 -5.69
CA PRO A 281 24.79 10.77 -5.44
C PRO A 281 24.38 9.92 -4.22
N PRO A 282 24.79 8.63 -4.16
CA PRO A 282 24.47 7.75 -3.04
C PRO A 282 25.01 8.31 -1.72
N VAL A 283 24.13 8.43 -0.74
CA VAL A 283 24.43 8.83 0.63
C VAL A 283 23.75 7.88 1.60
N LEU A 284 24.25 7.76 2.83
CA LEU A 284 23.59 6.95 3.84
C LEU A 284 22.18 7.51 4.11
N GLY A 285 21.17 6.67 3.91
CA GLY A 285 19.76 7.06 4.05
C GLY A 285 19.31 7.27 5.49
N GLY A 286 20.00 6.58 6.39
CA GLY A 286 19.95 6.74 7.82
C GLY A 286 20.42 5.47 8.52
N THR A 287 20.14 5.37 9.82
CA THR A 287 20.78 4.43 10.74
C THR A 287 19.79 3.70 11.62
N ASN A 288 20.22 2.55 12.14
CA ASN A 288 19.47 1.71 13.08
C ASN A 288 18.11 1.26 12.53
N ASN A 289 18.06 0.91 11.24
CA ASN A 289 16.88 0.35 10.59
C ASN A 289 17.03 -1.17 10.45
N HIS A 290 15.95 -1.90 10.72
CA HIS A 290 16.01 -3.35 10.85
C HIS A 290 14.96 -4.04 9.98
N ALA A 291 15.37 -5.10 9.29
CA ALA A 291 14.48 -6.01 8.59
C ALA A 291 14.60 -7.42 9.18
N LEU A 292 13.47 -7.98 9.64
CA LEU A 292 13.37 -9.36 10.08
C LEU A 292 12.48 -10.15 9.11
N ILE A 293 13.04 -11.21 8.53
CA ILE A 293 12.33 -12.13 7.64
C ILE A 293 12.23 -13.49 8.31
N GLU A 294 11.00 -13.99 8.51
CA GLU A 294 10.74 -15.31 9.07
C GLU A 294 10.03 -16.19 8.03
N LEU A 295 10.68 -17.29 7.67
CA LEU A 295 10.20 -18.23 6.65
C LEU A 295 9.75 -19.53 7.30
N HIS A 296 8.49 -19.93 7.06
CA HIS A 296 7.90 -21.11 7.70
C HIS A 296 7.36 -22.12 6.68
N GLY A 297 7.47 -23.40 7.02
CA GLY A 297 6.99 -24.50 6.17
C GLY A 297 7.66 -24.49 4.80
N VAL A 298 6.86 -24.52 3.73
CA VAL A 298 7.41 -24.48 2.35
C VAL A 298 8.05 -23.14 1.99
N SER A 299 7.74 -22.05 2.69
CA SER A 299 8.37 -20.73 2.46
C SER A 299 9.88 -20.75 2.74
N LYS A 300 10.39 -21.74 3.50
CA LYS A 300 11.83 -21.90 3.76
C LYS A 300 12.66 -22.14 2.49
N GLN A 301 12.01 -22.51 1.39
CA GLN A 301 12.64 -22.72 0.08
C GLN A 301 12.87 -21.42 -0.69
N ILE A 302 12.35 -20.29 -0.22
CA ILE A 302 12.55 -18.99 -0.87
C ILE A 302 14.02 -18.57 -0.69
N ASP A 303 14.67 -18.25 -1.82
CA ASP A 303 15.98 -17.65 -1.80
C ASP A 303 15.87 -16.16 -1.48
N VAL A 304 16.62 -15.69 -0.49
CA VAL A 304 16.54 -14.33 0.05
C VAL A 304 17.88 -13.65 -0.14
N VAL A 305 17.90 -12.60 -0.96
CA VAL A 305 19.07 -11.72 -1.12
C VAL A 305 19.01 -10.66 -0.02
N ALA A 306 19.87 -10.80 0.99
CA ALA A 306 19.91 -9.93 2.16
C ALA A 306 21.10 -8.96 2.12
N ILE A 307 20.82 -7.67 2.32
CA ILE A 307 21.83 -6.59 2.35
C ILE A 307 21.55 -5.68 3.55
N ASP A 308 22.45 -5.62 4.54
CA ASP A 308 22.22 -4.80 5.74
C ASP A 308 22.02 -3.31 5.42
N SER A 309 22.85 -2.76 4.52
CA SER A 309 22.75 -1.36 4.10
C SER A 309 23.27 -1.16 2.68
N ALA A 310 22.56 -0.37 1.88
CA ALA A 310 23.02 0.09 0.57
C ALA A 310 22.78 1.60 0.41
N PRO A 311 23.82 2.46 0.43
CA PRO A 311 25.24 2.17 0.64
C PRO A 311 25.57 1.52 2.00
N GLU A 312 26.77 0.95 2.11
CA GLU A 312 27.25 0.35 3.37
C GLU A 312 27.23 1.37 4.51
N ASP A 313 26.68 0.96 5.65
CA ASP A 313 26.71 1.73 6.89
C ASP A 313 28.01 1.39 7.64
N PRO A 314 28.97 2.34 7.77
CA PRO A 314 30.26 2.08 8.40
C PRO A 314 30.15 1.72 9.88
N ASN A 315 29.02 2.03 10.52
CA ASN A 315 28.77 1.72 11.92
C ASN A 315 27.96 0.43 12.10
N HIS A 316 27.57 -0.24 11.00
CA HIS A 316 26.79 -1.49 11.00
C HIS A 316 25.53 -1.43 11.89
N THR A 317 24.84 -0.30 11.89
CA THR A 317 23.62 -0.09 12.70
C THR A 317 22.38 -0.63 12.00
N ASN A 318 22.35 -0.61 10.67
CA ASN A 318 21.28 -1.22 9.90
C ASN A 318 21.50 -2.73 9.83
N THR A 319 20.43 -3.53 9.96
CA THR A 319 20.55 -4.99 9.94
C THR A 319 19.42 -5.69 9.20
N VAL A 320 19.75 -6.83 8.60
CA VAL A 320 18.82 -7.83 8.11
C VAL A 320 19.01 -9.12 8.90
N THR A 321 17.92 -9.71 9.36
CA THR A 321 17.90 -11.06 9.94
C THR A 321 16.95 -11.94 9.15
N VAL A 322 17.44 -13.11 8.70
CA VAL A 322 16.61 -14.11 8.02
C VAL A 322 16.58 -15.38 8.86
N VAL A 323 15.39 -15.76 9.31
CA VAL A 323 15.12 -16.97 10.08
C VAL A 323 14.40 -17.97 9.17
N ARG A 324 14.92 -19.20 9.11
CA ARG A 324 14.36 -20.30 8.32
C ARG A 324 13.94 -21.44 9.22
#